data_AF-A0A954BWN4-F1
#
_entry.id   AF-A0A954BWN4-F1
#
_cell.length_a   1.000
_cell.length_b   1.000
_cell.length_c   1.000
_cell.angle_alpha   90.00
_cell.angle_beta   90.00
_cell.angle_gamma   90.00
#
_symmetry.space_group_name_H-M   'P 1'
#
loop_
_entity.id
_entity.type
_entity.pdbx_description
1 polymer ?
#
loop_
_entity_poly.entity_id
_entity_poly.type
_entity_poly.pdbx_seq_one_letter_code
_entity_poly.pdbx_strand_id
1 'polypeptide(L)' 'MNFIKGLVGELKPMGVDFTFAESLCNRLFGRRLEHLDRAQASTVIGHLNEIKAGRLTVQQALAA' A
#
# COMPACT_ATOMS: atom_id res chain seq x y z
N MET A 1 11.40 -3.63 4.11
CA MET A 1 10.90 -3.56 2.71
C MET A 1 10.38 -4.88 2.15
N ASN A 2 10.89 -6.06 2.52
CA ASN A 2 10.39 -7.36 2.00
C ASN A 2 8.91 -7.64 2.31
N PHE A 3 8.40 -7.13 3.45
CA PHE A 3 7.02 -7.37 3.86
C PHE A 3 5.98 -6.75 2.93
N ILE A 4 6.15 -5.49 2.52
CA ILE A 4 5.21 -4.81 1.61
C ILE A 4 5.19 -5.50 0.23
N LYS A 5 6.35 -5.97 -0.27
CA LYS A 5 6.41 -6.76 -1.50
C LYS A 5 5.63 -8.08 -1.40
N GLY A 6 5.76 -8.78 -0.27
CA GLY A 6 5.00 -10.01 -0.02
C GLY A 6 3.49 -9.74 0.01
N LEU A 7 3.07 -8.72 0.76
CA LEU A 7 1.66 -8.35 0.91
C LEU A 7 1.03 -7.90 -0.42
N VAL A 8 1.76 -7.14 -1.24
CA VAL A 8 1.34 -6.79 -2.61
C VAL A 8 1.17 -8.03 -3.48
N GLY A 9 2.07 -9.02 -3.35
CA GLY A 9 1.93 -10.30 -4.05
C GLY A 9 0.62 -11.03 -3.71
N GLU A 10 0.23 -11.03 -2.44
CA GLU A 10 -1.04 -11.61 -1.98
C GLU A 10 -2.27 -10.84 -2.47
N LEU A 11 -2.14 -9.52 -2.65
CA LEU A 11 -3.23 -8.63 -3.06
C LEU A 11 -3.36 -8.43 -4.57
N LYS A 12 -2.46 -9.04 -5.37
CA LYS A 12 -2.50 -9.00 -6.84
C LYS A 12 -3.89 -9.34 -7.45
N PRO A 13 -4.64 -10.34 -6.95
CA PRO A 13 -5.99 -10.64 -7.45
C PRO A 13 -7.01 -9.52 -7.19
N MET A 14 -6.74 -8.62 -6.24
CA MET A 14 -7.60 -7.50 -5.86
C MET A 14 -7.22 -6.20 -6.61
N GLY A 15 -6.34 -6.27 -7.60
CA GLY A 15 -5.87 -5.11 -8.36
C GLY A 15 -4.80 -4.28 -7.65
N VAL A 16 -4.24 -4.78 -6.55
CA VAL A 16 -3.10 -4.17 -5.86
C VAL A 16 -1.82 -4.75 -6.43
N ASP A 17 -1.03 -3.94 -7.12
CA ASP A 17 0.29 -4.29 -7.60
C ASP A 17 1.37 -3.39 -6.98
N PHE A 18 2.62 -3.54 -7.44
CA PHE A 18 3.72 -2.74 -6.92
C PHE A 18 3.60 -1.26 -7.33
N THR A 19 3.02 -1.00 -8.50
CA THR A 19 2.73 0.36 -9.00
C THR A 19 1.71 1.05 -8.11
N PHE A 20 0.67 0.34 -7.67
CA PHE A 20 -0.30 0.82 -6.70
C PHE A 20 0.38 1.15 -5.37
N ALA A 21 1.23 0.25 -4.85
CA ALA A 21 1.93 0.49 -3.60
C ALA A 21 2.82 1.74 -3.68
N GLU A 22 3.57 1.94 -4.78
CA GLU A 22 4.33 3.18 -5.00
C GLU A 22 3.42 4.41 -5.11
N SER A 23 2.29 4.31 -5.82
CA SER A 23 1.32 5.40 -5.96
C SER A 23 0.71 5.79 -4.61
N LEU A 24 0.36 4.80 -3.78
CA LEU A 24 -0.15 4.99 -2.43
C LEU A 24 0.89 5.66 -1.53
N CYS A 25 2.16 5.25 -1.60
CA CYS A 25 3.24 5.87 -0.85
C CYS A 25 3.45 7.34 -1.26
N ASN A 26 3.46 7.60 -2.56
CA ASN A 26 3.60 8.95 -3.08
C ASN A 26 2.41 9.84 -2.71
N ARG A 27 1.20 9.27 -2.71
CA ARG A 27 -0.02 9.98 -2.32
C ARG A 27 -0.03 10.36 -0.84
N LEU A 28 0.26 9.40 0.04
CA LEU A 28 0.21 9.59 1.49
C LEU A 28 1.36 10.46 2.02
N PHE A 29 2.56 10.35 1.41
CA PHE A 29 3.77 10.92 2.00
C PHE A 29 4.63 11.75 1.04
N GLY A 30 4.26 11.85 -0.25
CA GLY A 30 5.09 12.50 -1.27
C GLY A 30 6.44 11.81 -1.48
N ARG A 31 6.54 10.53 -1.13
CA ARG A 31 7.79 9.76 -1.12
C ARG A 31 7.59 8.40 -1.76
N ARG A 32 8.66 7.88 -2.37
CA ARG A 32 8.68 6.50 -2.86
C ARG A 32 8.69 5.52 -1.69
N LEU A 33 7.98 4.42 -1.87
CA LEU A 33 8.54 3.07 -1.71
C LEU A 33 9.65 2.90 -0.64
N GLU A 34 10.85 3.02 -1.19
CA GLU A 34 12.17 2.79 -0.59
C GLU A 34 12.64 3.87 0.38
N HIS A 35 11.98 5.03 0.41
CA HIS A 35 12.31 6.16 1.28
C HIS A 35 11.38 6.31 2.48
N LEU A 36 10.44 5.37 2.65
CA LEU A 36 9.56 5.37 3.81
C LEU A 36 10.31 4.99 5.08
N ASP A 37 10.09 5.77 6.13
CA ASP A 37 10.47 5.36 7.48
C ASP A 37 9.54 4.26 8.02
N ARG A 38 9.81 3.79 9.24
CA ARG A 38 9.04 2.71 9.86
C ARG A 38 7.58 3.09 10.11
N ALA A 39 7.29 4.33 10.48
CA ALA A 39 5.93 4.78 10.78
C ALA A 39 5.11 4.93 9.48
N GLN A 40 5.73 5.49 8.45
CA GLN A 40 5.14 5.61 7.12
C GLN A 40 4.87 4.23 6.52
N ALA A 41 5.83 3.31 6.58
CA ALA A 41 5.66 1.94 6.12
C ALA A 41 4.53 1.21 6.88
N SER A 42 4.40 1.43 8.20
CA SER A 42 3.32 0.86 9.00
C SER A 42 1.94 1.36 8.54
N THR A 43 1.84 2.63 8.15
CA THR A 43 0.60 3.21 7.64
C THR A 43 0.21 2.58 6.30
N VAL A 44 1.16 2.43 5.37
CA VAL A 44 0.93 1.75 4.08
C VAL A 44 0.47 0.31 4.29
N ILE A 45 1.12 -0.42 5.20
CA ILE A 45 0.72 -1.79 5.56
C ILE A 45 -0.71 -1.82 6.12
N GLY A 46 -1.11 -0.83 6.93
CA GLY A 46 -2.47 -0.68 7.43
C GLY A 46 -3.49 -0.60 6.28
N HIS A 47 -3.27 0.29 5.32
CA HIS A 47 -4.13 0.42 4.14
C HIS A 47 -4.22 -0.89 3.33
N LEU A 48 -3.08 -1.54 3.09
CA LEU A 48 -3.06 -2.82 2.36
C LEU A 48 -3.82 -3.92 3.11
N ASN A 49 -3.74 -3.98 4.44
CA ASN A 49 -4.50 -4.92 5.25
C ASN A 49 -6.00 -4.63 5.23
N GLU A 50 -6.42 -3.37 5.25
CA GLU A 50 -7.83 -3.00 5.11
C GLU A 50 -8.38 -3.38 3.72
N ILE A 51 -7.55 -3.26 2.66
CA ILE A 51 -7.88 -3.78 1.33
C ILE A 51 -8.00 -5.30 1.34
N LYS A 52 -7.04 -5.99 1.96
CA LYS A 52 -7.08 -7.45 2.14
C LYS A 52 -8.35 -7.92 2.83
N ALA A 53 -8.78 -7.17 3.83
CA ALA A 53 -9.99 -7.43 4.60
C ALA A 53 -11.28 -7.04 3.85
N GLY A 54 -11.20 -6.47 2.65
CA GLY A 54 -12.35 -5.98 1.89
C GLY A 54 -13.03 -4.75 2.51
N ARG A 55 -12.39 -4.10 3.49
CA ARG A 55 -12.91 -2.93 4.19
C ARG A 55 -12.57 -1.62 3.50
N LEU A 56 -11.55 -1.64 2.64
CA LEU A 56 -11.10 -0.51 1.85
C LEU A 56 -10.92 -0.94 0.39
N THR A 57 -11.48 -0.19 -0.54
CA THR A 57 -11.23 -0.43 -1.96
C THR A 57 -9.92 0.23 -2.41
N VAL A 58 -9.31 -0.29 -3.47
CA VAL A 58 -8.13 0.30 -4.14
C VAL A 58 -8.37 1.78 -4.49
N GLN A 59 -9.56 2.12 -4.98
CA GLN A 59 -9.92 3.50 -5.31
C GLN A 59 -10.01 4.40 -4.07
N GLN A 60 -10.58 3.92 -2.97
CA GLN A 60 -10.66 4.68 -1.71
C GLN A 60 -9.28 4.90 -1.10
N ALA A 61 -8.40 3.88 -1.16
CA ALA A 61 -7.04 3.99 -0.66
C ALA A 61 -6.22 5.07 -1.38
N LEU A 62 -6.42 5.26 -2.68
CA LEU A 62 -5.74 6.30 -3.47
C LEU A 62 -6.37 7.69 -3.34
N ALA A 63 -7.60 7.79 -2.83
CA ALA A 63 -8.29 9.06 -2.64
C ALA A 63 -7.90 9.77 -1.33
N ALA A 64 -7.39 9.02 -0.35
CA ALA A 64 -6.81 9.55 0.90
C ALA A 64 -5.66 10.53 0.64
#